data_AF-A0A918L9T5-F1
#
_entry.id   AF-A0A918L9T5-F1
#
_cell.length_a   1.000
_cell.length_b   1.000
_cell.length_c   1.000
_cell.angle_alpha   90.00
_cell.angle_beta   90.00
_cell.angle_gamma   90.00
#
_symmetry.space_group_name_H-M   'P 1'
#
loop_
_entity.id
_entity.type
_entity.pdbx_description
1 polymer ?
#
loop_
_entity_poly.entity_id
_entity_poly.type
_entity_poly.pdbx_seq_one_letter_code
_entity_poly.pdbx_strand_id
1 'polypeptide(L)'
;MRAVARIGSLVSVLGETEIGGVPDVTLALRMEPATGRVFSTEFGSDEIIATAGGPGGVIELGRVDGRYFSTEVAGGMTGRMIGVFCDRGEMTVRSFTYTGSDDPDALDAVG
;
A
#
# COMPACT_ATOMS: atom_id res chain seq x y z
N MET A 1 -10.35 -11.38 2.48
CA MET A 1 -9.35 -10.51 1.82
C MET A 1 -8.14 -10.40 2.72
N ARG A 2 -6.94 -10.27 2.14
CA ARG A 2 -5.69 -10.14 2.92
C ARG A 2 -4.69 -9.25 2.23
N ALA A 3 -3.85 -8.58 3.03
CA ALA A 3 -2.64 -7.91 2.56
C ALA A 3 -1.43 -8.84 2.77
N VAL A 4 -0.62 -9.01 1.73
CA VAL A 4 0.55 -9.90 1.75
C VAL A 4 1.75 -9.13 1.24
N ALA A 5 2.81 -9.06 2.04
CA ALA A 5 4.12 -8.56 1.62
C ALA A 5 4.97 -9.74 1.12
N ARG A 6 5.58 -9.58 -0.06
CA ARG A 6 6.52 -10.56 -0.62
C ARG A 6 7.84 -9.88 -0.98
N ILE A 7 8.92 -10.34 -0.35
CA ILE A 7 10.26 -9.76 -0.47
C ILE A 7 11.24 -10.90 -0.74
N GLY A 8 11.69 -11.04 -1.99
CA GLY A 8 12.42 -12.23 -2.42
C GLY A 8 11.62 -13.51 -2.16
N SER A 9 12.16 -14.41 -1.33
CA SER A 9 11.48 -15.64 -0.88
C SER A 9 10.61 -15.46 0.36
N LEU A 10 10.71 -14.33 1.07
CA LEU A 10 9.92 -14.05 2.25
C LEU A 10 8.49 -13.71 1.85
N VAL A 11 7.51 -14.33 2.50
CA VAL A 11 6.08 -14.03 2.36
C VAL A 11 5.51 -13.81 3.75
N SER A 12 4.91 -12.64 3.97
CA SER A 12 4.28 -12.28 5.24
C SER A 12 2.85 -11.81 5.00
N VAL A 13 1.90 -12.35 5.76
CA VAL A 13 0.54 -11.82 5.81
C VAL A 13 0.56 -10.65 6.80
N LEU A 14 0.31 -9.44 6.30
CA LEU A 14 0.28 -8.24 7.13
C LEU A 14 -1.02 -8.16 7.93
N GLY A 15 -2.12 -8.67 7.35
CA GLY A 15 -3.40 -8.82 8.01
C GLY A 15 -4.50 -9.26 7.04
N GLU A 16 -5.62 -9.70 7.61
CA GLU A 16 -6.74 -10.29 6.87
C GLU A 16 -8.07 -9.78 7.43
N THR A 17 -9.09 -9.77 6.58
CA THR A 17 -10.45 -9.38 6.93
C THR A 17 -11.46 -10.10 6.04
N GLU A 18 -12.69 -10.26 6.51
CA GLU A 18 -13.80 -10.73 5.68
C GLU A 18 -14.51 -9.56 5.02
N ILE A 19 -14.80 -9.71 3.72
CA ILE A 19 -15.58 -8.75 2.96
C ILE A 19 -16.93 -9.39 2.71
N GLY A 20 -17.88 -9.11 3.60
CA GLY A 20 -19.16 -9.79 3.69
C GLY A 20 -20.11 -9.55 2.52
N GLY A 21 -19.87 -10.18 1.37
CA GLY A 21 -20.77 -10.18 0.20
C GLY A 21 -21.03 -8.80 -0.42
N VAL A 22 -20.21 -7.81 -0.07
CA VAL A 22 -20.39 -6.41 -0.49
C VAL A 22 -20.02 -6.29 -1.98
N PRO A 23 -20.86 -5.64 -2.80
CA PRO A 23 -20.70 -5.66 -4.26
C PRO A 23 -19.49 -4.87 -4.75
N ASP A 24 -19.12 -3.81 -4.03
CA ASP A 24 -18.02 -2.92 -4.38
C ASP A 24 -17.08 -2.74 -3.18
N VAL A 25 -15.78 -2.86 -3.44
CA VAL A 25 -14.70 -2.72 -2.45
C VAL A 25 -13.67 -1.77 -3.04
N THR A 26 -13.21 -0.83 -2.23
CA THR A 26 -12.08 0.03 -2.56
C THR A 26 -10.83 -0.55 -1.92
N LEU A 27 -9.81 -0.86 -2.74
CA LEU A 27 -8.47 -1.17 -2.26
C LEU A 27 -7.61 0.08 -2.35
N ALA A 28 -6.83 0.36 -1.30
CA ALA A 28 -5.92 1.49 -1.31
C ALA A 28 -4.53 1.09 -0.78
N LEU A 29 -3.51 1.72 -1.37
CA LEU A 29 -2.16 1.78 -0.82
C LEU A 29 -1.87 3.26 -0.53
N ARG A 30 -1.47 3.56 0.71
CA ARG A 30 -1.02 4.89 1.12
C ARG A 30 0.45 4.81 1.47
N MET A 31 1.21 5.80 1.02
CA MET A 31 2.60 5.98 1.41
C MET A 31 2.65 7.12 2.43
N GLU A 32 3.10 6.83 3.64
CA GLU A 32 3.28 7.82 4.69
C GLU A 32 4.77 8.13 4.87
N PRO A 33 5.19 9.40 4.87
CA PRO A 33 6.59 9.77 5.09
C PRO A 33 7.12 9.20 6.40
N ALA A 34 8.42 8.87 6.42
CA ALA A 34 9.07 8.44 7.64
C ALA A 34 8.94 9.50 8.74
N THR A 35 8.53 9.08 9.93
CA THR A 35 8.48 9.95 11.10
C THR A 35 9.80 9.81 11.87
N GLY A 36 10.57 10.90 11.93
CA GLY A 36 11.87 10.86 12.59
C GLY A 36 12.64 12.17 12.40
N ARG A 37 13.61 12.42 13.28
CA ARG A 37 14.51 13.58 13.12
C ARG A 37 15.51 13.28 12.02
N VAL A 38 15.78 14.26 11.15
CA VAL A 38 16.85 14.16 10.15
C VAL A 38 18.16 13.73 10.82
N PHE A 39 18.81 12.69 10.28
CA PHE A 39 20.00 12.02 10.81
C PHE A 39 19.80 11.12 12.05
N SER A 40 18.56 10.77 12.43
CA SER A 40 18.32 9.70 13.41
C SER A 40 18.25 8.33 12.75
N THR A 41 18.44 7.26 13.53
CA THR A 41 18.21 5.88 13.08
C THR A 41 16.74 5.56 12.84
N GLU A 42 15.84 6.45 13.28
CA GLU A 42 14.39 6.36 13.07
C GLU A 42 13.99 7.01 11.73
N PHE A 43 14.88 7.79 11.11
CA PHE A 43 14.67 8.36 9.78
C PHE A 43 14.78 7.26 8.72
N GLY A 44 13.66 6.55 8.52
CA GLY A 44 13.52 5.42 7.62
C GLY A 44 13.03 5.80 6.22
N SER A 45 12.64 4.78 5.45
CA SER A 45 11.81 4.96 4.27
C SER A 45 10.37 5.28 4.70
N ASP A 46 9.55 5.72 3.75
CA ASP A 46 8.10 5.76 3.90
C ASP A 46 7.50 4.43 4.41
N GLU A 47 6.38 4.50 5.13
CA GLU A 47 5.53 3.33 5.42
C GLU A 47 4.51 3.13 4.30
N ILE A 48 4.40 1.89 3.81
CA ILE A 48 3.37 1.48 2.86
C ILE A 48 2.22 0.85 3.64
N ILE A 49 1.04 1.45 3.59
CA ILE A 49 -0.15 1.03 4.32
C ILE A 49 -1.19 0.50 3.34
N ALA A 50 -1.63 -0.74 3.54
CA ALA A 50 -2.69 -1.36 2.77
C ALA A 50 -4.03 -1.23 3.49
N THR A 51 -5.05 -0.73 2.81
CA THR A 51 -6.40 -0.61 3.36
C THR A 51 -7.45 -1.22 2.43
N ALA A 52 -8.55 -1.65 3.04
CA ALA A 52 -9.77 -2.05 2.34
C ALA A 52 -10.93 -1.18 2.83
N GLY A 53 -11.72 -0.64 1.90
CA GLY A 53 -12.86 0.20 2.17
C GLY A 53 -14.15 -0.35 1.57
N GLY A 54 -15.25 -0.19 2.29
CA GLY A 54 -16.60 -0.49 1.82
C GLY A 54 -17.65 0.32 2.60
N PRO A 55 -18.94 -0.05 2.51
CA PRO A 55 -20.03 0.63 3.24
C PRO A 55 -19.82 0.73 4.76
N GLY A 56 -19.05 -0.19 5.35
CA GLY A 56 -18.73 -0.21 6.79
C GLY A 56 -17.52 0.68 7.19
N GLY A 57 -16.95 1.44 6.25
CA GLY A 57 -15.77 2.26 6.47
C GLY A 57 -14.49 1.65 5.89
N VAL A 58 -13.36 2.28 6.22
CA VAL A 58 -12.01 1.86 5.80
C VAL A 58 -11.33 1.14 6.96
N ILE A 59 -10.71 0.00 6.65
CA ILE A 59 -9.92 -0.79 7.58
C ILE A 59 -8.49 -0.94 7.08
N GLU A 60 -7.52 -0.76 7.98
CA GLU A 60 -6.13 -1.08 7.73
C GLU A 60 -5.95 -2.60 7.74
N LEU A 61 -5.40 -3.15 6.67
CA LEU A 61 -5.00 -4.54 6.56
C LEU A 61 -3.57 -4.76 7.03
N GLY A 62 -2.75 -3.72 7.03
CA GLY A 62 -1.42 -3.73 7.62
C GLY A 62 -0.46 -2.80 6.90
N ARG A 63 0.76 -2.73 7.43
CA ARG A 63 1.81 -1.82 6.98
C ARG A 63 3.15 -2.52 6.81
N VAL A 64 3.99 -1.96 5.95
CA VAL A 64 5.35 -2.46 5.69
C VAL A 64 6.30 -1.29 5.39
N ASP A 65 7.51 -1.37 5.92
CA ASP A 65 8.57 -0.38 5.64
C ASP A 65 8.90 -0.40 4.14
N GLY A 66 8.76 0.76 3.49
CA GLY A 66 8.96 0.94 2.06
C GLY A 66 10.40 0.63 1.60
N ARG A 67 11.37 0.60 2.52
CA ARG A 67 12.76 0.21 2.24
C ARG A 67 12.86 -1.17 1.63
N TYR A 68 11.94 -2.09 1.98
CA TYR A 68 11.92 -3.44 1.39
C TYR A 68 11.47 -3.47 -0.08
N PHE A 69 10.98 -2.35 -0.61
CA PHE A 69 10.59 -2.15 -2.00
C PHE A 69 11.50 -1.14 -2.73
N SER A 70 12.65 -0.82 -2.15
CA SER A 70 13.64 0.04 -2.79
C SER A 70 14.50 -0.74 -3.78
N THR A 71 15.21 -0.04 -4.67
CA THR A 71 16.14 -0.67 -5.62
C THR A 71 17.35 -1.29 -4.91
N GLU A 72 17.76 -0.76 -3.75
CA GLU A 72 18.85 -1.30 -2.94
C GLU A 72 18.51 -2.69 -2.37
N VAL A 73 17.24 -2.93 -2.01
CA VAL A 73 16.80 -4.24 -1.47
C VAL A 73 16.28 -5.17 -2.56
N ALA A 74 15.47 -4.67 -3.48
CA ALA A 74 14.88 -5.49 -4.55
C ALA A 74 15.90 -5.84 -5.65
N GLY A 75 16.94 -5.03 -5.81
CA GLY A 75 17.85 -5.08 -6.95
C GLY A 75 17.20 -4.61 -8.25
N GLY A 76 18.02 -4.16 -9.20
CA GLY A 76 17.56 -3.74 -10.53
C GLY A 76 17.54 -2.22 -10.73
N MET A 77 16.86 -1.78 -11.80
CA MET A 77 16.85 -0.38 -12.27
C MET A 77 15.42 0.19 -12.40
N THR A 78 14.43 -0.42 -11.74
CA THR A 78 13.03 -0.01 -11.82
C THR A 78 12.57 0.64 -10.52
N GLY A 79 11.65 1.60 -10.64
CA GLY A 79 10.93 2.16 -9.48
C GLY A 79 9.77 1.27 -9.01
N ARG A 80 9.09 1.71 -7.96
CA ARG A 80 7.86 1.07 -7.48
C ARG A 80 6.74 1.26 -8.49
N MET A 81 5.89 0.24 -8.60
CA MET A 81 4.68 0.25 -9.43
C MET A 81 3.48 -0.17 -8.57
N ILE A 82 2.33 0.47 -8.82
CA ILE A 82 1.03 0.03 -8.33
C ILE A 82 0.23 -0.46 -9.53
N GLY A 83 -0.38 -1.63 -9.41
CA GLY A 83 -1.20 -2.21 -10.46
C GLY A 83 -2.23 -3.17 -9.90
N VAL A 84 -3.23 -3.48 -10.72
CA VAL A 84 -4.27 -4.46 -10.41
C VAL A 84 -4.14 -5.60 -11.41
N PHE A 85 -4.18 -6.83 -10.93
CA PHE A 85 -4.14 -8.01 -11.78
C PHE A 85 -5.10 -9.08 -11.25
N CYS A 86 -5.57 -9.95 -12.15
CA CYS A 86 -6.41 -11.09 -11.82
C CYS A 86 -5.70 -12.36 -12.31
N ASP A 87 -5.24 -13.19 -11.38
CA ASP A 87 -4.56 -14.46 -11.71
C ASP A 87 -5.55 -15.51 -12.24
N ARG A 88 -6.78 -15.53 -11.71
CA ARG A 88 -7.83 -16.49 -12.05
C ARG A 88 -9.20 -15.85 -11.97
N GLY A 89 -10.07 -16.20 -12.92
CA GLY A 89 -11.45 -15.71 -12.96
C GLY A 89 -11.56 -14.36 -13.67
N GLU A 90 -12.53 -13.55 -13.24
CA GLU A 90 -12.81 -12.24 -13.79
C GLU A 90 -12.79 -11.18 -12.69
N MET A 91 -12.32 -9.98 -13.04
CA MET A 91 -12.25 -8.84 -12.13
C MET A 91 -12.66 -7.59 -12.89
N THR A 92 -13.66 -6.88 -12.37
CA THR A 92 -14.09 -5.59 -12.90
C THR A 92 -13.48 -4.48 -12.06
N VAL A 93 -12.61 -3.68 -12.68
CA VAL A 93 -12.08 -2.45 -12.06
C VAL A 93 -12.94 -1.28 -12.52
N ARG A 94 -13.75 -0.73 -11.61
CA ARG A 94 -14.63 0.41 -11.92
C ARG A 94 -13.87 1.73 -12.05
N SER A 95 -12.82 1.90 -11.26
CA SER A 95 -11.97 3.09 -11.26
C SER A 95 -10.59 2.75 -10.68
N PHE A 96 -9.61 3.55 -11.06
CA PHE A 96 -8.27 3.54 -10.48
C PHE A 96 -7.81 4.98 -10.36
N THR A 97 -7.50 5.41 -9.13
CA THR A 97 -7.05 6.78 -8.84
C THR A 97 -5.65 6.73 -8.26
N TYR A 98 -4.78 7.59 -8.77
CA TYR A 98 -3.44 7.81 -8.22
C TYR A 98 -3.26 9.30 -7.96
N THR A 99 -2.88 9.61 -6.73
CA THR A 99 -2.51 10.97 -6.31
C THR A 99 -1.16 10.88 -5.64
N GLY A 100 -0.25 11.77 -6.01
CA GLY A 100 1.09 11.86 -5.43
C GLY A 100 1.57 13.30 -5.41
N SER A 101 2.45 13.61 -4.46
CA SER A 101 3.07 14.91 -4.27
C SER A 101 4.42 14.71 -3.61
N ASP A 102 5.40 15.55 -3.97
CA ASP A 102 6.67 15.62 -3.24
C ASP A 102 6.50 16.35 -1.90
N ASP A 103 5.43 17.16 -1.77
CA ASP A 103 4.97 17.76 -0.53
C ASP A 103 3.79 16.95 0.03
N PRO A 104 3.98 16.11 1.05
CA PRO A 104 2.92 15.26 1.59
C PRO A 104 1.76 16.08 2.18
N ASP A 105 2.01 17.27 2.72
CA ASP A 105 0.98 18.13 3.31
C ASP A 105 -0.02 18.63 2.26
N ALA A 106 0.38 18.66 0.98
CA ALA A 106 -0.50 19.03 -0.13
C ALA A 106 -1.54 17.95 -0.46
N LEU A 107 -1.36 16.70 -0.02
CA LEU A 107 -2.27 15.58 -0.27
C LEU A 107 -3.42 15.51 0.75
N ASP A 108 -3.17 15.94 1.97
CA ASP A 108 -4.17 15.94 3.05
C ASP A 108 -5.22 17.05 2.89
N ALA A 109 -4.93 18.07 2.06
CA ALA A 109 -5.86 19.15 1.72
C ALA A 109 -6.92 18.76 0.66
N VAL A 110 -6.82 17.55 0.09
CA VAL A 110 -7.69 17.05 -1.00
C VAL A 110 -8.62 15.90 -0.52
N GLY A 111 -8.57 15.56 0.78
CA GLY A 111 -9.36 14.49 1.40
C GLY A 111 -10.74 14.91 1.89
#